data_AF-A0A1Y1NE19-F1
#
_entry.id   AF-A0A1Y1NE19-F1
#
_cell.length_a   1.000
_cell.length_b   1.000
_cell.length_c   1.000
_cell.angle_alpha   90.00
_cell.angle_beta   90.00
_cell.angle_gamma   90.00
#
_symmetry.space_group_name_H-M   'P 1'
#
loop_
_entity.id
_entity.type
_entity.pdbx_description
1 polymer ?
#
loop_
_entity_poly.entity_id
_entity_poly.type
_entity_poly.pdbx_seq_one_letter_code
_entity_poly.pdbx_strand_id
1 'polypeptide(L)'
;RYRPDPAHLQHNHGPSESPSNHPAARKLDSKMVAAVKELKENGAGVSETLQILQTENPDCHLLPRDIYNARAAINRNPQKVATGLAENRPAIYTKPQQSPEDRIRADLRRELAKAREDLQKIEEEKQKEIDALKSQLEEKEKLIKRFEMFIDICNERVMVQRERLAGPDGNLAIGGNSVM
;
A
#
# COMPACT_ATOMS: atom_id res chain seq x y z
N ARG A 1 -1.59 12.13 -23.72
CA ARG A 1 -0.25 11.79 -23.19
C ARG A 1 0.70 11.77 -24.38
N TYR A 2 1.63 12.72 -24.46
CA TYR A 2 2.64 12.75 -25.52
C TYR A 2 3.65 11.61 -25.30
N ARG A 3 3.94 10.82 -26.34
CA ARG A 3 4.92 9.74 -26.32
C ARG A 3 5.91 9.93 -27.48
N PRO A 4 7.12 10.46 -27.22
CA PRO A 4 8.06 10.84 -28.27
C PRO A 4 8.90 9.68 -28.84
N ASP A 5 8.76 8.46 -28.29
CA ASP A 5 9.50 7.30 -28.77
C ASP A 5 9.12 6.97 -30.24
N PRO A 6 10.10 6.87 -31.16
CA PRO A 6 9.86 6.50 -32.55
C PRO A 6 9.12 5.17 -32.73
N ALA A 7 9.25 4.24 -31.79
CA ALA A 7 8.50 2.98 -31.81
C ALA A 7 6.99 3.19 -31.74
N HIS A 8 6.53 4.30 -31.14
CA HIS A 8 5.11 4.67 -31.07
C HIS A 8 4.63 5.48 -32.29
N LEU A 9 5.52 5.86 -33.22
CA LEU A 9 5.19 6.52 -34.48
C LEU A 9 5.02 5.53 -35.64
N GLN A 10 5.38 4.27 -35.42
CA GLN A 10 5.26 3.20 -36.40
C GLN A 10 3.84 2.60 -36.33
N HIS A 11 3.10 2.70 -37.43
CA HIS A 11 1.84 1.99 -37.60
C HIS A 11 2.11 0.60 -38.20
N ASN A 12 1.43 -0.43 -37.70
CA ASN A 12 1.57 -1.81 -38.21
C ASN A 12 0.70 -2.08 -39.46
N HIS A 13 0.26 -1.02 -40.13
CA HIS A 13 -0.58 -1.08 -41.32
C HIS A 13 -0.23 0.07 -42.26
N GLY A 14 -0.48 -0.12 -43.55
CA GLY A 14 -0.37 0.95 -44.54
C GLY A 14 -1.43 2.05 -44.36
N PRO A 15 -1.28 3.20 -45.03
CA PRO A 15 -2.31 4.24 -45.06
C PRO A 15 -3.65 3.68 -45.55
N SER A 16 -4.76 4.07 -44.91
CA SER A 16 -6.09 3.65 -45.33
C SER A 16 -6.50 4.34 -46.63
N GLU A 17 -6.99 3.57 -47.62
CA GLU A 17 -7.40 4.07 -48.95
C GLU A 17 -8.64 4.98 -48.92
N SER A 18 -9.47 4.87 -47.88
CA SER A 18 -10.66 5.71 -47.68
C SER A 18 -10.83 6.01 -46.19
N PRO A 19 -11.38 7.19 -45.81
CA PRO A 19 -11.75 7.48 -44.43
C PRO A 19 -12.61 6.36 -43.82
N SER A 20 -13.50 5.75 -44.60
CA SER A 20 -14.35 4.65 -44.14
C SER A 20 -13.58 3.37 -43.80
N ASN A 21 -12.37 3.18 -44.34
CA ASN A 21 -11.55 2.00 -44.02
C ASN A 21 -10.82 2.14 -42.67
N HIS A 22 -10.75 3.35 -42.11
CA HIS A 22 -10.06 3.60 -40.85
C HIS A 22 -10.98 3.38 -39.64
N PRO A 23 -10.66 2.50 -38.68
CA PRO A 23 -11.51 2.24 -37.51
C PRO A 23 -11.84 3.49 -36.69
N ALA A 24 -10.91 4.45 -36.61
CA ALA A 24 -11.15 5.69 -35.88
C ALA A 24 -12.17 6.62 -36.57
N ALA A 25 -12.32 6.50 -37.88
CA ALA A 25 -13.28 7.29 -38.65
C ALA A 25 -14.69 6.65 -38.66
N ARG A 26 -14.80 5.33 -38.46
CA ARG A 26 -16.06 4.61 -38.21
C ARG A 26 -16.45 4.52 -36.74
N LYS A 27 -15.87 5.39 -35.89
CA LYS A 27 -16.17 5.40 -34.47
C LYS A 27 -17.56 5.96 -34.23
N LEU A 28 -18.40 5.20 -33.51
CA LEU A 28 -19.74 5.66 -33.12
C LEU A 28 -19.64 6.91 -32.24
N ASP A 29 -20.49 7.89 -32.52
CA ASP A 29 -20.67 9.05 -31.65
C ASP A 29 -21.41 8.65 -30.36
N SER A 30 -21.50 9.56 -29.38
CA SER A 30 -22.16 9.27 -28.11
C SER A 30 -23.65 8.95 -28.26
N LYS A 31 -24.33 9.53 -29.25
CA LYS A 31 -25.75 9.27 -29.53
C LYS A 31 -25.96 7.86 -30.08
N MET A 32 -25.16 7.45 -31.06
CA MET A 32 -25.15 6.11 -31.63
C MET A 32 -24.77 5.07 -30.57
N VAL A 33 -23.82 5.36 -29.68
CA VAL A 33 -23.49 4.45 -28.56
C VAL A 33 -24.67 4.29 -27.60
N ALA A 34 -25.44 5.35 -27.33
CA ALA A 34 -26.66 5.27 -26.54
C ALA A 34 -27.74 4.43 -27.25
N ALA A 35 -27.94 4.65 -28.54
CA ALA A 35 -28.85 3.84 -29.36
C ALA A 35 -28.44 2.36 -29.39
N VAL A 36 -27.14 2.03 -29.53
CA VAL A 36 -26.63 0.65 -29.43
C VAL A 36 -26.96 0.04 -28.06
N LYS A 37 -26.85 0.82 -26.97
CA LYS A 37 -27.17 0.34 -25.63
C LYS A 37 -28.66 0.03 -25.49
N GLU A 38 -29.51 0.95 -25.90
CA GLU A 38 -30.97 0.79 -25.86
C GLU A 38 -31.42 -0.41 -26.70
N LEU A 39 -30.95 -0.52 -27.95
CA LEU A 39 -31.26 -1.64 -28.83
C LEU A 39 -30.77 -2.98 -28.26
N LYS A 40 -29.60 -2.99 -27.61
CA LYS A 40 -29.11 -4.18 -26.90
C LYS A 40 -30.02 -4.55 -25.72
N GLU A 41 -30.47 -3.57 -24.93
CA GLU A 41 -31.37 -3.79 -23.78
C GLU A 41 -32.76 -4.28 -24.24
N ASN A 42 -33.24 -3.81 -25.40
CA ASN A 42 -34.46 -4.26 -26.06
C ASN A 42 -34.32 -5.63 -26.76
N GLY A 43 -33.14 -6.26 -26.71
CA GLY A 43 -32.90 -7.59 -27.25
C GLY A 43 -32.56 -7.66 -28.74
N ALA A 44 -32.35 -6.53 -29.41
CA ALA A 44 -32.04 -6.50 -30.85
C ALA A 44 -30.72 -7.20 -31.19
N GLY A 45 -30.70 -7.88 -32.33
CA GLY A 45 -29.50 -8.54 -32.86
C GLY A 45 -28.42 -7.55 -33.31
N VAL A 46 -27.18 -7.99 -33.50
CA VAL A 46 -26.09 -7.12 -34.01
C VAL A 46 -26.38 -6.64 -35.43
N SER A 47 -26.85 -7.53 -36.31
CA SER A 47 -27.20 -7.19 -37.70
C SER A 47 -28.37 -6.21 -37.77
N GLU A 48 -29.38 -6.39 -36.92
CA GLU A 48 -30.53 -5.51 -36.81
C GLU A 48 -30.13 -4.13 -36.28
N THR A 49 -29.31 -4.09 -35.22
CA THR A 49 -28.74 -2.85 -34.67
C THR A 49 -27.96 -2.09 -35.74
N LEU A 50 -27.17 -2.79 -36.56
CA LEU A 50 -26.41 -2.18 -37.66
C LEU A 50 -27.34 -1.55 -38.70
N GLN A 51 -28.38 -2.27 -39.11
CA GLN A 51 -29.32 -1.78 -40.12
C GLN A 51 -30.10 -0.55 -39.65
N ILE A 52 -30.55 -0.54 -38.39
CA ILE A 52 -31.22 0.62 -37.78
C ILE A 52 -30.28 1.83 -37.78
N LEU A 53 -29.04 1.65 -37.29
CA LEU A 53 -28.08 2.74 -37.21
C LEU A 53 -27.66 3.29 -38.58
N GLN A 54 -27.53 2.44 -39.60
CA GLN A 54 -27.24 2.86 -40.97
C GLN A 54 -28.43 3.59 -41.62
N THR A 55 -29.66 3.24 -41.24
CA THR A 55 -30.87 3.94 -41.71
C THR A 55 -30.95 5.34 -41.12
N GLU A 56 -30.63 5.48 -39.83
CA GLU A 56 -30.61 6.77 -39.13
C GLU A 56 -29.40 7.63 -39.49
N ASN A 57 -28.28 7.01 -39.89
CA ASN A 57 -27.01 7.68 -40.21
C ASN A 57 -26.46 7.16 -41.56
N PRO A 58 -27.04 7.57 -42.69
CA PRO A 58 -26.68 7.05 -44.02
C PRO A 58 -25.24 7.37 -44.42
N ASP A 59 -24.66 8.45 -43.88
CA ASP A 59 -23.28 8.87 -44.15
C ASP A 59 -22.24 8.04 -43.37
N CYS A 60 -22.67 7.27 -42.37
CA CYS A 60 -21.79 6.47 -41.54
C CYS A 60 -21.73 5.02 -42.03
N HIS A 61 -20.65 4.66 -42.72
CA HIS A 61 -20.42 3.30 -43.22
C HIS A 61 -19.94 2.36 -42.10
N LEU A 62 -20.82 2.05 -41.15
CA LEU A 62 -20.55 1.11 -40.05
C LEU A 62 -20.41 -0.33 -40.55
N LEU A 63 -19.58 -1.12 -39.85
CA LEU A 63 -19.47 -2.56 -40.03
C LEU A 63 -20.01 -3.30 -38.79
N PRO A 64 -20.41 -4.59 -38.91
CA PRO A 64 -20.83 -5.39 -37.75
C PRO A 64 -19.81 -5.38 -36.61
N ARG A 65 -18.52 -5.36 -36.95
CA ARG A 65 -17.41 -5.28 -35.99
C ARG A 65 -17.49 -4.04 -35.10
N ASP A 66 -17.96 -2.90 -35.61
CA ASP A 66 -18.06 -1.67 -34.83
C ASP A 66 -19.14 -1.80 -33.76
N ILE A 67 -20.24 -2.48 -34.07
CA ILE A 67 -21.32 -2.78 -33.11
C ILE A 67 -20.82 -3.74 -32.02
N TYR A 68 -20.04 -4.77 -32.39
CA TYR A 68 -19.39 -5.64 -31.40
C TYR A 68 -18.47 -4.87 -30.47
N ASN A 69 -17.62 -3.98 -31.03
CA ASN A 69 -16.73 -3.14 -30.24
C ASN A 69 -17.50 -2.21 -29.30
N ALA A 70 -18.58 -1.61 -29.78
CA ALA A 70 -19.45 -0.74 -28.97
C ALA A 70 -20.11 -1.52 -27.83
N ARG A 71 -20.73 -2.67 -28.10
CA ARG A 71 -21.32 -3.54 -27.05
C ARG A 71 -20.28 -3.98 -26.01
N ALA A 72 -19.08 -4.34 -26.44
CA ALA A 72 -17.99 -4.71 -25.54
C ALA A 72 -17.54 -3.51 -24.67
N ALA A 73 -17.46 -2.31 -25.24
CA ALA A 73 -17.13 -1.10 -24.50
C ALA A 73 -18.21 -0.74 -23.46
N ILE A 74 -19.49 -0.86 -23.82
CA ILE A 74 -20.64 -0.68 -22.92
C ILE A 74 -20.56 -1.65 -21.75
N ASN A 75 -20.30 -2.94 -22.01
CA ASN A 75 -20.18 -3.96 -20.98
C ASN A 75 -19.01 -3.70 -20.02
N ARG A 76 -17.88 -3.19 -20.52
CA ARG A 76 -16.71 -2.87 -19.69
C ARG A 76 -16.95 -1.65 -18.80
N ASN A 77 -17.69 -0.64 -19.28
CA ASN A 77 -17.90 0.63 -18.58
C ASN A 77 -19.37 1.09 -18.65
N PRO A 78 -20.30 0.43 -17.92
CA PRO A 78 -21.73 0.75 -18.01
C PRO A 78 -22.08 2.19 -17.58
N GLN A 79 -21.30 2.77 -16.66
CA GLN A 79 -21.50 4.12 -16.14
C GLN A 79 -21.08 5.24 -17.12
N LYS A 80 -20.14 4.97 -18.05
CA LYS A 80 -19.69 5.98 -19.03
C LYS A 80 -20.73 6.30 -20.09
N VAL A 81 -21.66 5.39 -20.34
CA VAL A 81 -22.68 5.55 -21.39
C VAL A 81 -23.84 6.42 -20.88
N ALA A 82 -24.19 6.29 -19.60
CA ALA A 82 -25.20 7.15 -18.97
C ALA A 82 -24.77 8.62 -18.86
N THR A 83 -23.46 8.88 -18.89
CA THR A 83 -22.88 10.22 -18.78
C THR A 83 -22.64 10.90 -20.14
N GLY A 84 -23.02 10.26 -21.26
CA GLY A 84 -22.84 10.79 -22.63
C GLY A 84 -23.59 12.09 -22.94
N LEU A 85 -24.53 12.52 -22.09
CA LEU A 85 -25.15 13.86 -22.17
C LEU A 85 -24.19 15.01 -21.77
N ALA A 86 -23.02 14.70 -21.19
CA ALA A 86 -22.07 15.71 -20.71
C ALA A 86 -20.90 16.02 -21.65
N GLU A 87 -20.84 15.41 -22.85
CA GLU A 87 -19.70 15.57 -23.78
C GLU A 87 -19.65 16.94 -24.49
N ASN A 88 -20.68 17.79 -24.35
CA ASN A 88 -20.71 19.15 -24.91
C ASN A 88 -20.20 20.24 -23.95
N ARG A 89 -19.29 19.90 -23.02
CA ARG A 89 -18.63 20.91 -22.17
C ARG A 89 -17.21 21.14 -22.66
N PRO A 90 -16.83 22.37 -23.08
CA PRO A 90 -15.47 22.66 -23.49
C PRO A 90 -14.51 22.29 -22.36
N ALA A 91 -13.37 21.70 -22.73
CA ALA A 91 -12.32 21.23 -21.83
C ALA A 91 -11.58 22.40 -21.14
N ILE A 92 -12.30 23.24 -20.41
CA ILE A 92 -11.71 24.15 -19.45
C ILE A 92 -11.60 23.36 -18.14
N TYR A 93 -10.35 23.18 -17.69
CA TYR A 93 -9.91 22.44 -16.51
C TYR A 93 -10.87 22.61 -15.31
N THR A 94 -11.91 21.79 -15.26
CA THR A 94 -12.82 21.72 -14.14
C THR A 94 -12.42 20.45 -13.40
N LYS A 95 -11.62 20.62 -12.34
CA LYS A 95 -11.25 19.51 -11.47
C LYS A 95 -12.57 18.84 -11.01
N PRO A 96 -12.76 17.53 -11.22
CA PRO A 96 -13.98 16.85 -10.79
C PRO A 96 -14.23 17.18 -9.32
N GLN A 97 -15.46 17.60 -9.00
CA GLN A 97 -15.85 17.80 -7.60
C GLN A 97 -15.61 16.47 -6.87
N GLN A 98 -14.76 16.49 -5.84
CA GLN A 98 -14.41 15.29 -5.10
C GLN A 98 -15.67 14.67 -4.53
N SER A 99 -15.92 13.40 -4.89
CA SER A 99 -17.02 12.62 -4.35
C SER A 99 -16.87 12.53 -2.83
N PRO A 100 -17.97 12.43 -2.05
CA PRO A 100 -17.92 12.09 -0.64
C PRO A 100 -17.01 10.89 -0.35
N GLU A 101 -17.00 9.90 -1.23
CA GLU A 101 -16.12 8.73 -1.15
C GLU A 101 -14.63 9.06 -1.29
N ASP A 102 -14.29 10.05 -2.13
CA ASP A 102 -12.90 10.50 -2.29
C ASP A 102 -12.40 11.26 -1.06
N ARG A 103 -13.30 11.98 -0.37
CA ARG A 103 -13.00 12.63 0.91
C ARG A 103 -12.74 11.59 1.99
N ILE A 104 -13.63 10.61 2.14
CA ILE A 104 -13.45 9.49 3.08
C ILE A 104 -12.13 8.77 2.82
N ARG A 105 -11.79 8.50 1.55
CA ARG A 105 -10.51 7.85 1.20
C ARG A 105 -9.30 8.72 1.55
N ALA A 106 -9.42 10.05 1.44
CA ALA A 106 -8.35 10.97 1.83
C ALA A 106 -8.17 11.01 3.35
N ASP A 107 -9.26 11.03 4.11
CA ASP A 107 -9.25 11.02 5.57
C ASP A 107 -8.67 9.71 6.10
N LEU A 108 -9.11 8.57 5.58
CA LEU A 108 -8.55 7.25 5.93
C LEU A 108 -7.05 7.16 5.65
N ARG A 109 -6.58 7.71 4.53
CA ARG A 109 -5.13 7.75 4.23
C ARG A 109 -4.37 8.59 5.24
N ARG A 110 -4.94 9.72 5.66
CA ARG A 110 -4.33 10.60 6.67
C ARG A 110 -4.29 9.91 8.04
N GLU A 111 -5.36 9.26 8.45
CA GLU A 111 -5.41 8.51 9.70
C GLU A 111 -4.43 7.34 9.71
N LEU A 112 -4.34 6.57 8.60
CA LEU A 112 -3.36 5.50 8.47
C LEU A 112 -1.92 5.99 8.53
N ALA A 113 -1.63 7.14 7.91
CA ALA A 113 -0.29 7.74 7.98
C ALA A 113 0.05 8.14 9.42
N LYS A 114 -0.90 8.80 10.10
CA LYS A 114 -0.74 9.20 11.50
C LYS A 114 -0.53 7.98 12.42
N ALA A 115 -1.35 6.94 12.28
CA ALA A 115 -1.23 5.72 13.08
C ALA A 115 0.13 5.03 12.91
N ARG A 116 0.69 5.04 11.69
CA ARG A 116 2.04 4.52 11.43
C ARG A 116 3.13 5.36 12.09
N GLU A 117 3.03 6.68 12.01
CA GLU A 117 3.98 7.59 12.68
C GLU A 117 3.93 7.45 14.20
N ASP A 118 2.74 7.35 14.79
CA ASP A 118 2.57 7.18 16.24
C ASP A 118 3.13 5.83 16.70
N LEU A 119 2.91 4.75 15.94
CA LEU A 119 3.48 3.44 16.21
C LEU A 119 5.01 3.48 16.15
N GLN A 120 5.59 4.11 15.13
CA GLN A 120 7.04 4.24 15.00
C GLN A 120 7.64 5.01 16.19
N LYS A 121 7.00 6.11 16.64
CA LYS A 121 7.46 6.85 17.82
C LYS A 121 7.46 5.99 19.08
N ILE A 122 6.40 5.21 19.30
CA ILE A 122 6.29 4.30 20.44
C ILE A 122 7.41 3.25 20.39
N GLU A 123 7.68 2.66 19.21
CA GLU A 123 8.77 1.70 19.05
C GLU A 123 10.14 2.33 19.36
N GLU A 124 10.41 3.54 18.88
CA GLU A 124 11.65 4.26 19.17
C GLU A 124 11.80 4.60 20.66
N GLU A 125 10.74 5.05 21.32
CA GLU A 125 10.73 5.30 22.77
C GLU A 125 10.96 4.03 23.57
N LYS A 126 10.30 2.93 23.19
CA LYS A 126 10.47 1.62 23.82
C LYS A 126 11.89 1.08 23.63
N GLN A 127 12.47 1.25 22.45
CA GLN A 127 13.84 0.84 22.19
C GLN A 127 14.83 1.61 23.07
N LYS A 128 14.66 2.94 23.19
CA LYS A 128 15.48 3.77 24.10
C LYS A 128 15.34 3.33 25.56
N GLU A 129 14.12 3.02 26.01
CA GLU A 129 13.86 2.51 27.36
C GLU A 129 14.56 1.16 27.61
N ILE A 130 14.48 0.24 26.65
CA ILE A 130 15.15 -1.06 26.70
C ILE A 130 16.67 -0.88 26.78
N ASP A 131 17.24 -0.02 25.96
CA ASP A 131 18.69 0.20 25.92
C ASP A 131 19.20 0.85 27.21
N ALA A 132 18.43 1.78 27.78
CA ALA A 132 18.73 2.35 29.09
C ALA A 132 18.70 1.29 30.20
N LEU A 133 17.69 0.41 30.21
CA LEU A 133 17.59 -0.68 31.19
C LEU A 133 18.72 -1.70 31.05
N LYS A 134 19.11 -2.04 29.81
CA LYS A 134 20.26 -2.92 29.56
C LYS A 134 21.56 -2.31 30.09
N SER A 135 21.79 -1.01 29.86
CA SER A 135 22.97 -0.32 30.40
C SER A 135 23.00 -0.36 31.94
N GLN A 136 21.85 -0.15 32.59
CA GLN A 136 21.76 -0.27 34.05
C GLN A 136 22.03 -1.69 34.55
N LEU A 137 21.58 -2.71 33.82
CA LEU A 137 21.89 -4.10 34.16
C LEU A 137 23.39 -4.39 34.05
N GLU A 138 24.06 -3.94 32.98
CA GLU A 138 25.50 -4.10 32.84
C GLU A 138 26.30 -3.41 33.95
N GLU A 139 25.89 -2.21 34.37
CA GLU A 139 26.51 -1.51 35.49
C GLU A 139 26.35 -2.29 36.80
N LYS A 140 25.14 -2.81 37.06
CA LYS A 140 24.87 -3.64 38.23
C LYS A 140 25.66 -4.95 38.20
N GLU A 141 25.79 -5.60 37.05
CA GLU A 141 26.64 -6.79 36.90
C GLU A 141 28.11 -6.50 37.20
N LYS A 142 28.64 -5.37 36.71
CA LYS A 142 30.02 -4.94 37.03
C LYS A 142 30.19 -4.72 38.54
N LEU A 143 29.18 -4.14 39.20
CA LEU A 143 29.20 -3.93 40.64
C LEU A 143 29.16 -5.26 41.41
N ILE A 144 28.28 -6.19 41.00
CA ILE A 144 28.19 -7.54 41.59
C ILE A 144 29.54 -8.25 41.49
N LYS A 145 30.18 -8.25 40.31
CA LYS A 145 31.51 -8.86 40.13
C LYS A 145 32.58 -8.28 41.06
N ARG A 146 32.53 -6.97 41.33
CA ARG A 146 33.44 -6.33 42.30
C ARG A 146 33.17 -6.80 43.72
N PHE A 147 31.90 -6.94 44.09
CA PHE A 147 31.52 -7.47 45.40
C PHE A 147 31.90 -8.95 45.56
N GLU A 148 31.70 -9.77 44.54
CA GLU A 148 32.13 -11.18 44.52
C GLU A 148 33.65 -11.29 44.75
N MET A 149 34.45 -10.52 43.99
CA MET A 149 35.90 -10.49 44.17
C MET A 149 36.31 -10.03 45.58
N PHE A 150 35.59 -9.06 46.17
CA PHE A 150 35.85 -8.63 47.54
C PHE A 150 35.52 -9.71 48.57
N ILE A 151 34.41 -10.44 48.38
CA ILE A 151 34.01 -11.56 49.23
C ILE A 151 35.05 -12.67 49.15
N ASP A 152 35.54 -13.00 47.95
CA ASP A 152 36.57 -14.03 47.75
C ASP A 152 37.86 -13.67 48.50
N ILE A 153 38.32 -12.42 48.39
CA ILE A 153 39.51 -11.95 49.13
C ILE A 153 39.30 -12.04 50.65
N CYS A 154 38.11 -11.66 51.13
CA CYS A 154 37.78 -11.77 52.55
C CYS A 154 37.79 -13.23 53.02
N ASN A 155 37.17 -14.13 52.24
CA ASN A 155 37.14 -15.55 52.52
C ASN A 155 38.55 -16.15 52.53
N GLU A 156 39.39 -15.83 51.54
CA GLU A 156 40.78 -16.29 51.47
C GLU A 156 41.58 -15.86 52.71
N ARG A 157 41.46 -14.59 53.13
CA ARG A 157 42.10 -14.10 54.36
C ARG A 157 41.64 -14.85 55.61
N VAL A 158 40.33 -15.10 55.74
CA VAL A 158 39.77 -15.85 56.86
C VAL A 158 40.29 -17.28 56.87
N MET A 159 40.38 -17.93 55.71
CA MET A 159 40.93 -19.28 55.59
C MET A 159 42.40 -19.34 56.00
N VAL A 160 43.24 -18.42 55.49
CA VAL A 160 44.66 -18.33 55.87
C VAL A 160 44.83 -18.05 57.37
N GLN A 161 44.00 -17.20 57.97
CA GLN A 161 44.03 -16.96 59.41
C GLN A 161 43.59 -18.20 60.21
N ARG A 162 42.56 -18.93 59.75
CA ARG A 162 42.15 -20.19 60.37
C ARG A 162 43.26 -21.22 60.33
N GLU A 163 43.94 -21.40 59.20
CA GLU A 163 45.07 -22.33 59.09
C GLU A 163 46.24 -21.95 60.00
N ARG A 164 46.56 -20.66 60.12
CA ARG A 164 47.60 -20.16 61.04
C ARG A 164 47.24 -20.39 62.51
N LEU A 165 45.97 -20.23 62.87
CA LEU A 165 45.49 -20.46 64.24
C LEU A 165 45.31 -21.95 64.55
N ALA A 166 45.06 -22.78 63.54
CA ALA A 166 44.94 -24.23 63.63
C ALA A 166 46.29 -24.96 63.61
N GLY A 167 47.34 -24.36 64.20
CA GLY A 167 48.66 -25.00 64.37
C GLY A 167 48.57 -26.41 65.01
N PRO A 168 49.68 -27.17 65.04
CA PRO A 168 49.70 -28.65 65.05
C PRO A 168 48.98 -29.35 66.20
N ASP A 169 48.54 -28.60 67.21
CA ASP A 169 47.72 -29.10 68.32
C ASP A 169 46.29 -28.58 68.16
N GLY A 170 45.51 -29.32 67.36
CA GLY A 170 44.07 -29.10 67.24
C GLY A 170 43.38 -29.25 68.60
N ASN A 171 43.09 -28.14 69.26
CA ASN A 171 42.17 -28.12 70.39
C ASN A 171 41.12 -27.03 70.19
N LEU A 172 39.89 -27.49 69.98
CA LEU A 172 38.66 -26.71 69.85
C LEU A 172 38.46 -25.80 71.07
N ALA A 173 38.70 -24.51 70.92
CA ALA A 173 38.20 -23.49 71.84
C ALA A 173 36.91 -22.89 71.28
N ILE A 174 35.79 -23.59 71.52
CA ILE A 174 34.45 -22.99 71.44
C ILE A 174 34.34 -22.03 72.64
N GLY A 175 34.81 -20.79 72.45
CA GLY A 175 34.65 -19.70 73.40
C GLY A 175 33.38 -18.91 73.08
N GLY A 176 32.25 -19.35 73.63
CA GLY A 176 31.05 -18.53 73.67
C GLY A 176 31.31 -17.26 74.48
N ASN A 177 30.87 -16.12 73.95
CA ASN A 177 30.81 -14.89 74.74
C ASN A 177 29.37 -14.36 74.74
N SER A 178 28.72 -14.64 75.86
CA SER A 178 27.54 -13.97 76.37
C SER A 178 27.89 -12.51 76.67
N VAL A 179 27.13 -11.55 76.16
CA VAL A 179 27.17 -10.17 76.66
C VAL A 179 25.75 -9.65 76.76
N MET A 180 25.43 -9.22 77.99
CA MET A 180 24.22 -8.50 78.41
C MET A 180 24.06 -7.16 77.71
#